data_AF-A0A6G3LEW7-F1
#
_entry.id   AF-A0A6G3LEW7-F1
#
_cell.length_a   1.000
_cell.length_b   1.000
_cell.length_c   1.000
_cell.angle_alpha   90.00
_cell.angle_beta   90.00
_cell.angle_gamma   90.00
#
_symmetry.space_group_name_H-M   'P 1'
#
loop_
_entity.id
_entity.type
_entity.pdbx_description
1 polymer ?
#
loop_
_entity_poly.entity_id
_entity_poly.type
_entity_poly.pdbx_seq_one_letter_code
_entity_poly.pdbx_strand_id
1 'polypeptide(L)' 'IIEGIGGPKGKSMGDIPGVRFKVVLVNGVSLDALMKGKKQKPVR' A
#
# COMPACT_ATOMS: atom_id res chain seq x y z
N ILE A 1 -4.19 6.33 -1.46
CA ILE A 1 -5.20 5.32 -1.85
C ILE A 1 -4.85 4.01 -1.18
N ILE A 2 -5.86 3.39 -0.58
CA ILE A 2 -5.75 2.14 0.17
C ILE A 2 -6.59 1.09 -0.58
N GLU A 3 -6.04 -0.10 -0.76
CA GLU A 3 -6.71 -1.22 -1.41
C GLU A 3 -6.76 -2.43 -0.47
N GLY A 4 -7.60 -3.42 -0.79
CA GLY A 4 -7.61 -4.69 -0.07
C GLY A 4 -6.26 -5.40 -0.17
N ILE A 5 -5.81 -6.01 0.92
CA ILE A 5 -4.52 -6.71 0.96
C ILE A 5 -4.51 -7.96 0.05
N GLY A 6 -5.69 -8.51 -0.27
CA GLY A 6 -5.85 -9.67 -1.14
C GLY A 6 -5.90 -11.01 -0.41
N GLY A 7 -6.21 -11.03 0.90
CA GLY A 7 -6.33 -12.27 1.66
C GLY A 7 -7.58 -13.09 1.30
N PRO A 8 -7.61 -14.39 1.67
CA PRO A 8 -8.71 -15.28 1.35
C PRO A 8 -10.04 -14.74 1.91
N LYS A 9 -11.06 -14.63 1.06
CA LYS A 9 -12.38 -14.04 1.41
C LYS A 9 -12.29 -12.60 1.97
N GLY A 10 -11.32 -11.80 1.52
CA GLY A 10 -11.15 -10.41 1.98
C GLY A 10 -10.63 -10.29 3.42
N LYS A 11 -10.03 -11.36 3.94
CA LYS A 11 -9.40 -11.40 5.27
C LYS A 11 -7.95 -10.90 5.21
N SER A 12 -7.29 -10.95 6.37
CA SER A 12 -5.86 -10.74 6.48
C SER A 12 -5.07 -11.74 5.63
N MET A 13 -3.95 -11.28 5.08
CA MET A 13 -3.07 -12.07 4.22
C MET A 13 -1.83 -12.50 5.01
N GLY A 14 -1.50 -13.80 4.96
CA GLY A 14 -0.29 -14.37 5.55
C GLY A 14 -0.21 -14.19 7.06
N ASP A 15 0.96 -13.75 7.51
CA ASP A 15 1.35 -13.69 8.92
C ASP A 15 0.92 -12.41 9.63
N ILE A 16 0.12 -11.57 8.98
CA ILE A 16 -0.31 -10.27 9.53
C ILE A 16 -1.78 -10.40 9.99
N PRO A 17 -2.04 -10.84 11.23
CA PRO A 17 -3.40 -10.95 11.73
C PRO A 17 -4.05 -9.57 11.83
N GLY A 18 -5.31 -9.46 11.40
CA GLY A 18 -6.13 -8.25 11.56
C GLY A 18 -5.94 -7.16 10.50
N VAL A 19 -4.88 -7.21 9.69
CA VAL A 19 -4.66 -6.21 8.62
C VAL A 19 -5.29 -6.69 7.31
N ARG A 20 -6.31 -5.96 6.85
CA ARG A 20 -7.09 -6.29 5.64
C ARG A 20 -6.79 -5.39 4.44
N PHE A 21 -5.98 -4.35 4.64
CA PHE A 21 -5.78 -3.28 3.67
C PHE A 21 -4.30 -2.95 3.53
N LYS A 22 -3.89 -2.53 2.33
CA LYS A 22 -2.54 -2.09 1.99
C LYS A 22 -2.56 -0.72 1.31
N VAL A 23 -1.48 0.04 1.45
CA VAL A 23 -1.35 1.37 0.84
C VAL A 23 -0.71 1.25 -0.53
N VAL A 24 -1.33 1.84 -1.56
CA VAL A 24 -0.81 1.84 -2.95
C VAL A 24 -0.31 3.20 -3.39
N LEU A 25 -0.94 4.28 -2.92
CA LEU A 25 -0.62 5.66 -3.27
C LEU A 25 -0.53 6.53 -2.02
N VAL A 26 0.49 7.38 -1.96
CA VAL A 26 0.70 8.40 -0.91
C VAL A 26 0.83 9.76 -1.59
N ASN A 27 -0.04 10.71 -1.23
CA ASN A 27 -0.05 12.08 -1.79
C ASN A 27 -0.02 12.12 -3.34
N GLY A 28 -0.76 11.21 -4.00
CA GLY A 28 -0.81 11.13 -5.46
C GLY A 28 0.38 10.42 -6.12
N VAL A 29 1.35 9.92 -5.35
CA VAL A 29 2.51 9.17 -5.86
C VAL A 29 2.45 7.71 -5.43
N SER A 30 2.73 6.80 -6.35
CA SER A 30 2.71 5.36 -6.09
C SER A 30 3.79 4.99 -5.07
N LEU A 31 3.42 4.21 -4.06
CA LEU A 31 4.33 3.79 -3.00
C LEU A 31 5.51 2.99 -3.58
N ASP A 32 5.26 2.15 -4.59
CA ASP A 32 6.33 1.44 -5.32
C ASP A 32 7.31 2.37 -6.02
N ALA A 33 6.84 3.50 -6.55
CA ALA A 33 7.70 4.49 -7.22
C ALA A 33 8.54 5.27 -6.21
N LEU A 34 7.99 5.54 -5.02
CA LEU A 34 8.74 6.10 -3.89
C LEU A 34 9.78 5.11 -3.37
N MET A 35 9.40 3.85 -3.16
CA MET A 35 10.28 2.80 -2.65
C MET A 35 11.45 2.52 -3.61
N LYS A 36 11.18 2.53 -4.93
CA LYS A 36 12.22 2.37 -5.97
C LYS A 36 13.00 3.66 -6.26
N GLY A 37 12.72 4.76 -5.56
CA GLY A 37 13.40 6.05 -5.74
C GLY A 37 13.16 6.73 -7.10
N LYS A 38 12.21 6.23 -7.91
CA LYS A 38 11.91 6.77 -9.25
C LYS A 38 11.10 8.07 -9.19
N LYS A 39 10.38 8.29 -8.09
CA LYS A 39 9.65 9.53 -7.81
C LYS A 39 9.97 9.95 -6.38
N GLN A 40 10.14 11.25 -6.14
CA GLN A 40 10.22 11.78 -4.79
C GLN A 40 8.83 12.04 -4.23
N LYS A 41 8.73 11.97 -2.90
CA LYS A 41 7.50 12.36 -2.21
C LYS A 41 7.31 13.86 -2.47
N PRO A 42 6.14 14.27 -3.01
CA PRO A 42 5.85 15.69 -3.13
C PRO A 42 5.84 16.26 -1.71
N VAL A 43 6.83 17.11 -1.44
CA VAL A 43 6.91 17.90 -0.21
C VAL A 43 5.99 19.09 -0.44
N ARG A 44 5.00 19.24 0.43
CA ARG A 44 4.10 20.38 0.45
C ARG A 44 4.51 21.29 1.59
#